data_AF-A0A2K9NW94-F1
#
_entry.id   AF-A0A2K9NW94-F1
#
_cell.length_a   1.000
_cell.length_b   1.000
_cell.length_c   1.000
_cell.angle_alpha   90.00
_cell.angle_beta   90.00
_cell.angle_gamma   90.00
#
_symmetry.space_group_name_H-M   'P 1'
#
loop_
_entity.id
_entity.type
_entity.pdbx_description
1 polymer ?
#
loop_
_entity_poly.entity_id
_entity_poly.type
_entity_poly.pdbx_seq_one_letter_code
_entity_poly.pdbx_strand_id
1 'polypeptide(L)'
;MEMEIRKILVKFPRAEVDVVNCLPFLVTLSEEFPKAEINVIVEEGCSLALNFMPFKLKIFERPKTKLSMVETHHFCANLDDIFNIDLFFDLEGSLNSAFMGFNFRSKERVGYEVKWNKYLLTKRFPDQPMMPIEKKSMKLLELYLNKNLSDVRIAKSKESGQQIDNIEQLFKEPEPPKFLMVMVDNFANVSRQIEIWKKFFDSFHGQRFVIWSKHDEGIISDLFASVDLGHNELFMQRGANTKELLYLFSKVKGVIVNDVWAEAICNYIGVDALSFFDKKEGWPSYEYFKYRPQRVLFNADGTIQYHVMDEVREMKEMNQMVDQIHLNFKL
;
A
#
# COMPACT_ATOMS: atom_id res chain seq x y z
N MET A 1 7.61 -13.60 36.04
CA MET A 1 7.34 -14.49 34.90
C MET A 1 6.87 -13.59 33.78
N GLU A 2 7.67 -13.40 32.72
CA GLU A 2 7.23 -12.61 31.57
C GLU A 2 6.00 -13.28 30.97
N MET A 3 4.96 -12.48 30.72
CA MET A 3 3.73 -12.98 30.12
C MET A 3 4.00 -13.36 28.67
N GLU A 4 3.75 -14.63 28.31
CA GLU A 4 3.85 -15.07 26.93
C GLU A 4 2.72 -14.39 26.10
N ILE A 5 3.11 -13.59 25.12
CA ILE A 5 2.17 -12.92 24.21
C ILE A 5 1.73 -13.93 23.15
N ARG A 6 0.43 -14.28 23.15
CA ARG A 6 -0.15 -15.25 22.20
C ARG A 6 -1.21 -14.63 21.29
N LYS A 7 -1.86 -13.55 21.72
CA LYS A 7 -2.91 -12.90 20.94
C LYS A 7 -2.70 -11.40 20.88
N ILE A 8 -2.46 -10.90 19.67
CA ILE A 8 -2.19 -9.49 19.40
C ILE A 8 -3.34 -8.91 18.57
N LEU A 9 -3.75 -7.69 18.88
CA LEU A 9 -4.72 -6.92 18.10
C LEU A 9 -4.11 -5.57 17.70
N VAL A 10 -4.16 -5.22 16.43
CA VAL A 10 -3.66 -3.94 15.93
C VAL A 10 -4.82 -3.15 15.33
N LYS A 11 -5.12 -1.96 15.86
CA LYS A 11 -6.03 -1.01 15.21
C LYS A 11 -5.21 -0.11 14.29
N PHE A 12 -5.43 -0.27 12.99
CA PHE A 12 -4.76 0.53 11.96
C PHE A 12 -5.42 1.91 11.80
N PRO A 13 -4.70 2.88 11.18
CA PRO A 13 -5.27 4.15 10.75
C PRO A 13 -6.44 3.97 9.77
N ARG A 14 -7.19 5.05 9.53
CA ARG A 14 -8.43 5.00 8.75
C ARG A 14 -8.24 5.06 7.24
N ALA A 15 -7.16 5.70 6.79
CA ALA A 15 -6.88 5.87 5.37
C ALA A 15 -6.12 4.65 4.84
N GLU A 16 -6.51 4.17 3.67
CA GLU A 16 -5.88 3.00 3.04
C GLU A 16 -4.38 3.19 2.79
N VAL A 17 -3.97 4.40 2.39
CA VAL A 17 -2.56 4.77 2.22
C VAL A 17 -1.79 4.67 3.55
N ASP A 18 -2.42 5.05 4.66
CA ASP A 18 -1.79 4.92 5.98
C ASP A 18 -1.69 3.45 6.41
N VAL A 19 -2.63 2.59 5.99
CA VAL A 19 -2.57 1.14 6.24
C VAL A 19 -1.35 0.52 5.56
N VAL A 20 -1.13 0.82 4.27
CA VAL A 20 0.01 0.26 3.54
C VAL A 20 1.35 0.81 4.06
N ASN A 21 1.38 2.06 4.53
CA ASN A 21 2.58 2.62 5.16
C ASN A 21 2.92 1.97 6.51
N CYS A 22 1.98 1.24 7.12
CA CYS A 22 2.17 0.47 8.35
C CYS A 22 2.57 -1.00 8.10
N LEU A 23 2.81 -1.43 6.85
CA LEU A 23 3.29 -2.79 6.58
C LEU A 23 4.62 -3.12 7.27
N PRO A 24 5.63 -2.22 7.34
CA PRO A 24 6.87 -2.49 8.08
C PRO A 24 6.62 -2.85 9.54
N PHE A 25 5.69 -2.15 10.19
CA PHE A 25 5.29 -2.44 11.57
C PHE A 25 4.75 -3.87 11.69
N LEU A 26 3.86 -4.28 10.79
CA LEU A 26 3.19 -5.58 10.88
C LEU A 26 4.15 -6.75 10.61
N VAL A 27 5.04 -6.61 9.63
CA VAL A 27 6.07 -7.62 9.34
C VAL A 27 7.01 -7.77 10.53
N THR A 28 7.55 -6.66 11.04
CA THR A 28 8.46 -6.67 12.20
C THR A 28 7.78 -7.24 13.44
N LEU A 29 6.51 -6.89 13.67
CA LEU A 29 5.72 -7.42 14.78
C LEU A 29 5.57 -8.95 14.69
N SER A 30 5.37 -9.50 13.48
CA SER A 30 5.27 -10.95 13.28
C SER A 30 6.59 -11.69 13.53
N GLU A 31 7.73 -11.05 13.22
CA GLU A 31 9.06 -11.61 13.46
C GLU A 31 9.41 -11.62 14.95
N GLU A 32 8.99 -10.58 15.68
CA GLU A 32 9.19 -10.44 17.12
C GLU A 32 8.26 -11.35 17.93
N PHE A 33 7.06 -11.66 17.41
CA PHE A 33 6.08 -12.54 18.04
C PHE A 33 5.63 -13.67 17.10
N PRO A 34 6.53 -14.60 16.71
CA PRO A 34 6.27 -15.58 15.64
C PRO A 34 5.22 -16.64 16.00
N LYS A 35 4.89 -16.78 17.29
CA LYS A 35 3.85 -17.70 17.79
C LYS A 35 2.52 -17.01 18.06
N ALA A 36 2.45 -15.69 17.97
CA ALA A 36 1.24 -14.95 18.28
C ALA A 36 0.24 -14.98 17.11
N GLU A 37 -1.03 -15.11 17.44
CA GLU A 37 -2.11 -14.82 16.51
C GLU A 37 -2.24 -13.29 16.37
N ILE A 38 -2.00 -12.78 15.16
CA ILE A 38 -2.11 -11.35 14.86
C ILE A 38 -3.48 -11.07 14.23
N ASN A 39 -4.26 -10.28 14.97
CA ASN A 39 -5.56 -9.77 14.57
C ASN A 39 -5.41 -8.29 14.20
N VAL A 40 -6.14 -7.84 13.19
CA VAL A 40 -6.07 -6.46 12.72
C VAL A 40 -7.47 -5.90 12.48
N ILE A 41 -7.69 -4.67 12.93
CA ILE A 41 -8.91 -3.91 12.63
C ILE A 41 -8.53 -2.79 11.69
N VAL A 42 -9.21 -2.72 10.55
CA VAL A 42 -9.11 -1.66 9.55
C VAL A 42 -10.50 -1.09 9.30
N GLU A 43 -10.58 0.07 8.65
CA GLU A 43 -11.86 0.53 8.12
C GLU A 43 -12.22 -0.24 6.85
N GLU A 44 -13.51 -0.32 6.55
CA GLU A 44 -14.08 -0.94 5.35
C GLU A 44 -13.38 -0.47 4.06
N GLY A 45 -12.95 -1.44 3.26
CA GLY A 45 -12.22 -1.19 2.02
C GLY A 45 -10.73 -0.89 2.17
N CYS A 46 -10.15 -1.02 3.38
CA CYS A 46 -8.72 -0.82 3.61
C CYS A 46 -7.95 -2.13 3.84
N SER A 47 -8.59 -3.31 3.76
CA SER A 47 -7.96 -4.61 4.02
C SER A 47 -7.04 -5.11 2.90
N LEU A 48 -7.18 -4.58 1.68
CA LEU A 48 -6.56 -5.19 0.50
C LEU A 48 -5.03 -5.32 0.61
N ALA A 49 -4.36 -4.30 1.15
CA ALA A 49 -2.90 -4.32 1.36
C ALA A 49 -2.45 -5.45 2.30
N LEU A 50 -3.30 -5.84 3.25
CA LEU A 50 -2.97 -6.84 4.27
C LEU A 50 -3.01 -8.26 3.70
N ASN A 51 -3.72 -8.48 2.59
CA ASN A 51 -3.75 -9.76 1.88
C ASN A 51 -2.42 -10.10 1.20
N PHE A 52 -1.46 -9.17 1.16
CA PHE A 52 -0.11 -9.42 0.64
C PHE A 52 0.85 -10.00 1.68
N MET A 53 0.49 -10.02 2.97
CA MET A 53 1.36 -10.49 4.04
C MET A 53 1.75 -11.97 3.86
N PRO A 54 3.00 -12.35 4.20
CA PRO A 54 3.49 -13.72 4.09
C PRO A 54 3.05 -14.61 5.26
N PHE A 55 2.22 -14.09 6.17
CA PHE A 55 1.69 -14.79 7.33
C PHE A 55 0.19 -14.56 7.45
N LYS A 56 -0.47 -15.48 8.14
CA LYS A 56 -1.92 -15.44 8.34
C LYS A 56 -2.30 -14.28 9.26
N LEU A 57 -3.18 -13.43 8.79
CA LEU A 57 -3.85 -12.39 9.56
C LEU A 57 -5.33 -12.74 9.72
N LYS A 58 -5.93 -12.37 10.85
CA LYS A 58 -7.38 -12.23 10.96
C LYS A 58 -7.74 -10.76 10.83
N ILE A 59 -8.43 -10.42 9.75
CA ILE A 59 -8.76 -9.03 9.38
C ILE A 59 -10.23 -8.78 9.69
N PHE A 60 -10.50 -7.73 10.45
CA PHE A 60 -11.84 -7.28 10.79
C PHE A 60 -12.06 -5.87 10.22
N GLU A 61 -13.00 -5.75 9.30
CA GLU A 61 -13.36 -4.46 8.72
C GLU A 61 -14.45 -3.79 9.54
N ARG A 62 -14.18 -2.56 9.98
CA ARG A 62 -15.17 -1.70 10.61
C ARG A 62 -15.89 -0.84 9.57
N PRO A 63 -17.23 -0.79 9.57
CA PRO A 63 -17.97 0.09 8.67
C PRO A 63 -17.64 1.56 8.91
N LYS A 64 -17.38 2.30 7.83
CA LYS A 64 -17.00 3.74 7.89
C LYS A 64 -18.08 4.63 8.50
N THR A 65 -19.33 4.18 8.51
CA THR A 65 -20.47 4.91 9.06
C THR A 65 -20.64 4.71 10.57
N LYS A 66 -19.94 3.75 11.17
CA LYS A 66 -20.15 3.30 12.56
C LYS A 66 -18.98 3.69 13.47
N LEU A 67 -18.83 4.99 13.70
CA LEU A 67 -17.65 5.58 14.35
C LEU A 67 -17.90 6.11 15.78
N SER A 68 -19.14 6.06 16.27
CA SER A 68 -19.43 6.46 17.66
C SER A 68 -18.91 5.42 18.67
N MET A 69 -18.80 5.83 19.93
CA MET A 69 -18.38 4.93 21.02
C MET A 69 -19.35 3.77 21.22
N VAL A 70 -20.66 4.01 21.07
CA VAL A 70 -21.70 2.98 21.20
C VAL A 70 -21.59 1.97 20.06
N GLU A 71 -21.45 2.44 18.83
CA GLU A 71 -21.27 1.55 17.68
C GLU A 71 -19.95 0.79 17.74
N THR A 72 -18.91 1.41 18.30
CA THR A 72 -17.62 0.74 18.53
C THR A 72 -17.75 -0.37 19.57
N HIS A 73 -18.50 -0.13 20.65
CA HIS A 73 -18.81 -1.18 21.62
C HIS A 73 -19.58 -2.33 20.96
N HIS A 74 -20.62 -2.04 20.17
CA HIS A 74 -21.37 -3.06 19.43
C HIS A 74 -20.49 -3.83 18.44
N PHE A 75 -19.61 -3.13 17.71
CA PHE A 75 -18.65 -3.77 16.81
C PHE A 75 -17.75 -4.75 17.57
N CYS A 76 -17.15 -4.31 18.69
CA CYS A 76 -16.31 -5.18 19.52
C CYS A 76 -17.10 -6.36 20.10
N ALA A 77 -18.33 -6.13 20.56
CA ALA A 77 -19.20 -7.14 21.15
C ALA A 77 -19.65 -8.22 20.16
N ASN A 78 -19.66 -7.91 18.85
CA ASN A 78 -20.04 -8.88 17.81
C ASN A 78 -18.85 -9.72 17.30
N LEU A 79 -17.64 -9.46 17.80
CA LEU A 79 -16.42 -10.19 17.42
C LEU A 79 -15.97 -11.11 18.56
N ASP A 80 -16.81 -12.12 18.83
CA ASP A 80 -16.67 -13.06 19.96
C ASP A 80 -15.35 -13.85 19.96
N ASP A 81 -14.73 -14.00 18.79
CA ASP A 81 -13.50 -14.78 18.62
C ASP A 81 -12.22 -14.01 19.01
N ILE A 82 -12.29 -12.70 19.23
CA ILE A 82 -11.12 -11.84 19.47
C ILE A 82 -11.08 -11.13 20.83
N PHE A 83 -11.61 -11.74 21.88
CA PHE A 83 -11.48 -11.25 23.26
C PHE A 83 -10.20 -11.73 23.96
N ASN A 84 -9.92 -11.10 25.11
CA ASN A 84 -8.79 -11.40 26.01
C ASN A 84 -7.44 -11.28 25.30
N ILE A 85 -7.27 -10.18 24.59
CA ILE A 85 -6.05 -9.84 23.88
C ILE A 85 -4.90 -9.65 24.88
N ASP A 86 -3.72 -10.19 24.59
CA ASP A 86 -2.55 -9.96 25.43
C ASP A 86 -1.97 -8.57 25.18
N LEU A 87 -1.89 -8.19 23.91
CA LEU A 87 -1.27 -6.96 23.45
C LEU A 87 -2.12 -6.27 22.37
N PHE A 88 -2.50 -5.03 22.63
CA PHE A 88 -3.19 -4.18 21.68
C PHE A 88 -2.32 -2.99 21.27
N PHE A 89 -2.17 -2.76 19.97
CA PHE A 89 -1.53 -1.57 19.42
C PHE A 89 -2.58 -0.65 18.79
N ASP A 90 -2.60 0.61 19.23
CA ASP A 90 -3.39 1.69 18.65
C ASP A 90 -2.51 2.55 17.73
N LEU A 91 -2.59 2.27 16.42
CA LEU A 91 -1.91 3.07 15.40
C LEU A 91 -2.77 4.24 14.89
N GLU A 92 -4.07 4.25 15.18
CA GLU A 92 -4.96 5.36 14.82
C GLU A 92 -4.78 6.55 15.77
N GLY A 93 -4.55 6.29 17.06
CA GLY A 93 -4.28 7.32 18.06
C GLY A 93 -5.51 8.17 18.39
N SER A 94 -6.70 7.58 18.38
CA SER A 94 -7.97 8.25 18.69
C SER A 94 -8.57 7.74 20.00
N LEU A 95 -9.46 8.51 20.62
CA LEU A 95 -10.19 8.03 21.81
C LEU A 95 -11.00 6.75 21.48
N ASN A 96 -11.58 6.70 20.29
CA ASN A 96 -12.43 5.60 19.85
C ASN A 96 -11.63 4.31 19.60
N SER A 97 -10.46 4.42 18.97
CA SER A 97 -9.55 3.29 18.76
C SER A 97 -8.96 2.77 20.08
N ALA A 98 -8.52 3.65 20.98
CA ALA A 98 -8.10 3.24 22.32
C ALA A 98 -9.24 2.57 23.13
N PHE A 99 -10.48 3.00 22.92
CA PHE A 99 -11.67 2.35 23.50
C PHE A 99 -11.90 0.94 22.97
N MET A 100 -11.57 0.63 21.71
CA MET A 100 -11.60 -0.75 21.22
C MET A 100 -10.69 -1.65 22.03
N GLY A 101 -9.44 -1.24 22.27
CA GLY A 101 -8.49 -2.00 23.09
C GLY A 101 -9.04 -2.33 24.48
N PHE A 102 -9.78 -1.40 25.09
CA PHE A 102 -10.49 -1.63 26.34
C PHE A 102 -11.63 -2.67 26.20
N ASN A 103 -12.48 -2.53 25.18
CA ASN A 103 -13.62 -3.43 24.96
C ASN A 103 -13.19 -4.88 24.67
N PHE A 104 -12.08 -5.07 23.95
CA PHE A 104 -11.50 -6.41 23.74
C PHE A 104 -10.76 -6.98 24.96
N ARG A 105 -10.81 -6.28 26.11
CA ARG A 105 -10.17 -6.67 27.37
C ARG A 105 -8.67 -6.90 27.23
N SER A 106 -8.03 -6.05 26.43
CA SER A 106 -6.60 -6.19 26.15
C SER A 106 -5.79 -5.93 27.42
N LYS A 107 -4.89 -6.85 27.80
CA LYS A 107 -4.07 -6.72 29.02
C LYS A 107 -3.11 -5.54 28.89
N GLU A 108 -2.39 -5.47 27.79
CA GLU A 108 -1.57 -4.32 27.42
C GLU A 108 -2.20 -3.55 26.25
N ARG A 109 -2.22 -2.22 26.36
CA ARG A 109 -2.78 -1.28 25.37
C ARG A 109 -1.73 -0.21 25.10
N VAL A 110 -1.11 -0.28 23.93
CA VAL A 110 0.06 0.48 23.52
C VAL A 110 -0.34 1.52 22.49
N GLY A 111 0.07 2.78 22.69
CA GLY A 111 -0.22 3.83 21.72
C GLY A 111 0.42 5.17 22.10
N TYR A 112 0.27 6.15 21.21
CA TYR A 112 0.67 7.53 21.48
C TYR A 112 -0.37 8.25 22.34
N GLU A 113 0.08 9.09 23.27
CA GLU A 113 -0.82 9.90 24.09
C GLU A 113 -1.35 11.12 23.30
N VAL A 114 -2.61 11.03 22.91
CA VAL A 114 -3.33 12.07 22.16
C VAL A 114 -4.62 12.40 22.91
N LYS A 115 -4.64 13.60 23.52
CA LYS A 115 -5.82 14.13 24.23
C LYS A 115 -6.28 13.18 25.35
N TRP A 116 -7.46 12.57 25.19
CA TRP A 116 -8.15 11.74 26.18
C TRP A 116 -7.87 10.24 26.02
N ASN A 117 -7.26 9.78 24.92
CA ASN A 117 -7.00 8.35 24.71
C ASN A 117 -6.04 7.77 25.78
N LYS A 118 -5.17 8.62 26.37
CA LYS A 118 -4.16 8.25 27.36
C LYS A 118 -4.70 7.61 28.64
N TYR A 119 -5.99 7.78 28.92
CA TYR A 119 -6.67 7.15 30.05
C TYR A 119 -7.09 5.71 29.75
N LEU A 120 -7.15 5.33 28.47
CA LEU A 120 -7.48 3.99 28.01
C LEU A 120 -6.24 3.17 27.64
N LEU A 121 -5.07 3.78 27.52
CA LEU A 121 -3.80 3.09 27.27
C LEU A 121 -3.15 2.60 28.59
N THR A 122 -2.45 1.46 28.56
CA THR A 122 -1.63 1.00 29.69
C THR A 122 -0.16 1.34 29.51
N LYS A 123 0.33 1.31 28.27
CA LYS A 123 1.67 1.75 27.88
C LYS A 123 1.50 2.89 26.88
N ARG A 124 1.92 4.08 27.27
CA ARG A 124 1.73 5.29 26.48
C ARG A 124 3.06 5.97 26.21
N PHE A 125 3.18 6.51 25.02
CA PHE A 125 4.38 7.23 24.58
C PHE A 125 4.01 8.63 24.09
N PRO A 126 4.90 9.63 24.25
CA PRO A 126 4.66 10.98 23.75
C PRO A 126 4.42 10.99 22.24
N ASP A 127 3.36 11.66 21.80
CA ASP A 127 3.02 11.77 20.38
C ASP A 127 4.05 12.61 19.59
N GLN A 128 4.18 12.31 18.30
CA GLN A 128 5.04 13.01 17.35
C GLN A 128 4.23 13.39 16.11
N PRO A 129 3.47 14.50 16.14
CA PRO A 129 2.45 14.80 15.12
C PRO A 129 3.02 15.11 13.74
N MET A 130 4.27 15.56 13.65
CA MET A 130 4.94 15.86 12.37
C MET A 130 5.62 14.63 11.76
N MET A 131 5.61 13.49 12.46
CA MET A 131 6.25 12.27 11.97
C MET A 131 5.33 11.54 10.98
N PRO A 132 5.82 11.16 9.79
CA PRO A 132 5.06 10.33 8.85
C PRO A 132 4.60 9.01 9.48
N ILE A 133 3.43 8.52 9.09
CA ILE A 133 2.78 7.35 9.72
C ILE A 133 3.67 6.08 9.69
N GLU A 134 4.42 5.88 8.60
CA GLU A 134 5.41 4.79 8.48
C GLU A 134 6.39 4.82 9.65
N LYS A 135 7.08 5.94 9.84
CA LYS A 135 8.05 6.12 10.92
C LYS A 135 7.40 6.08 12.29
N LYS A 136 6.20 6.66 12.41
CA LYS A 136 5.44 6.73 13.65
C LYS A 136 5.05 5.33 14.13
N SER A 137 4.57 4.46 13.26
CA SER A 137 4.24 3.08 13.60
C SER A 137 5.49 2.29 14.03
N MET A 138 6.58 2.38 13.28
CA MET A 138 7.84 1.71 13.62
C MET A 138 8.44 2.21 14.94
N LYS A 139 8.41 3.53 15.18
CA LYS A 139 8.89 4.12 16.42
C LYS A 139 8.08 3.65 17.63
N LEU A 140 6.76 3.46 17.49
CA LEU A 140 5.93 2.90 18.54
C LEU A 140 6.36 1.48 18.92
N LEU A 141 6.66 0.65 17.92
CA LEU A 141 7.14 -0.72 18.13
C LEU A 141 8.52 -0.73 18.80
N GLU A 142 9.45 0.09 18.32
CA GLU A 142 10.79 0.27 18.90
C GLU A 142 10.72 0.67 20.39
N LEU A 143 9.85 1.64 20.72
CA LEU A 143 9.64 2.08 22.11
C LEU A 143 9.03 0.98 22.98
N TYR A 144 8.10 0.19 22.43
CA TYR A 144 7.50 -0.92 23.16
C TYR A 144 8.49 -2.06 23.43
N LEU A 145 9.25 -2.45 22.41
CA LEU A 145 10.23 -3.54 22.49
C LEU A 145 11.52 -3.13 23.21
N ASN A 146 11.76 -1.82 23.36
CA ASN A 146 13.03 -1.25 23.81
C ASN A 146 14.21 -1.76 22.97
N LYS A 147 14.06 -1.72 21.64
CA LYS A 147 15.02 -2.19 20.64
C LYS A 147 15.17 -1.18 19.51
N ASN A 148 16.38 -1.01 19.00
CA ASN A 148 16.61 -0.19 17.80
C ASN A 148 16.14 -0.94 16.55
N LEU A 149 15.24 -0.34 15.76
CA LEU A 149 14.71 -0.89 14.52
C LEU A 149 15.12 -0.10 13.26
N SER A 150 16.10 0.80 13.37
CA SER A 150 16.55 1.68 12.26
C SER A 150 17.02 0.94 11.01
N ASP A 151 17.49 -0.29 11.18
CA ASP A 151 18.09 -1.10 10.11
C ASP A 151 17.07 -2.06 9.46
N VAL A 152 15.84 -2.11 9.96
CA VAL A 152 14.77 -2.95 9.40
C VAL A 152 14.45 -2.49 7.99
N ARG A 153 14.52 -3.41 7.03
CA ARG A 153 14.14 -3.19 5.62
C ARG A 153 13.28 -4.35 5.15
N ILE A 154 11.98 -4.13 5.08
CA ILE A 154 11.03 -5.17 4.68
C ILE A 154 10.96 -5.31 3.15
N ALA A 155 10.80 -6.56 2.72
CA ALA A 155 10.38 -6.93 1.39
C ALA A 155 9.74 -8.32 1.48
N LYS A 156 8.74 -8.56 0.65
CA LYS A 156 8.25 -9.92 0.43
C LYS A 156 9.27 -10.66 -0.44
N SER A 157 9.58 -11.90 -0.08
CA SER A 157 10.31 -12.76 -1.02
C SER A 157 9.46 -12.94 -2.28
N LYS A 158 10.08 -12.82 -3.46
CA LYS A 158 9.38 -12.96 -4.74
C LYS A 158 9.03 -14.43 -4.96
N GLU A 159 8.00 -14.90 -4.29
CA GLU A 159 7.42 -16.21 -4.56
C GLU A 159 6.78 -16.16 -5.94
N SER A 160 7.00 -17.21 -6.73
CA SER A 160 6.25 -17.41 -7.96
C SER A 160 4.76 -17.48 -7.58
N GLY A 161 3.98 -16.48 -8.00
CA GLY A 161 2.53 -16.51 -7.79
C GLY A 161 1.98 -17.86 -8.23
N GLN A 162 1.03 -18.42 -7.46
CA GLN A 162 0.34 -19.63 -7.88
C GLN A 162 -0.22 -19.40 -9.29
N GLN A 163 0.00 -20.36 -10.19
CA GLN A 163 -0.54 -20.30 -11.54
C GLN A 163 -2.07 -20.15 -11.45
N ILE A 164 -2.62 -19.20 -12.19
CA ILE A 164 -4.07 -18.93 -12.21
C ILE A 164 -4.59 -19.24 -13.60
N ASP A 165 -5.47 -20.24 -13.68
CA ASP A 165 -5.93 -20.93 -14.90
C ASP A 165 -6.70 -20.08 -15.96
N ASN A 166 -6.75 -18.73 -15.92
CA ASN A 166 -6.07 -18.00 -16.99
C ASN A 166 -6.04 -16.43 -16.91
N ILE A 167 -4.92 -15.81 -16.48
CA ILE A 167 -4.42 -14.44 -16.87
C ILE A 167 -3.83 -14.42 -18.32
N GLU A 168 -4.26 -15.39 -19.11
CA GLU A 168 -3.35 -16.43 -19.55
C GLU A 168 -3.99 -17.06 -20.80
N GLN A 169 -3.18 -17.74 -21.59
CA GLN A 169 -2.75 -17.18 -22.86
C GLN A 169 -1.73 -16.05 -22.67
N LEU A 170 -1.97 -15.07 -21.79
CA LEU A 170 -1.05 -13.97 -21.46
C LEU A 170 -0.78 -13.12 -22.72
N PHE A 171 -1.71 -13.18 -23.69
CA PHE A 171 -1.62 -12.84 -25.13
C PHE A 171 -1.16 -13.96 -26.11
N LYS A 172 -1.35 -15.23 -25.70
CA LYS A 172 -1.10 -16.59 -26.28
C LYS A 172 0.30 -16.85 -26.85
N GLU A 173 1.28 -17.08 -25.98
CA GLU A 173 2.73 -17.09 -26.27
C GLU A 173 3.28 -18.38 -26.95
N PRO A 174 4.42 -18.29 -27.70
CA PRO A 174 5.46 -19.34 -27.64
C PRO A 174 6.68 -18.92 -26.80
N GLU A 175 6.99 -17.63 -26.65
CA GLU A 175 7.94 -17.08 -25.67
C GLU A 175 7.59 -15.61 -25.37
N PRO A 176 7.90 -15.09 -24.17
CA PRO A 176 6.96 -14.21 -23.48
C PRO A 176 7.08 -12.74 -23.91
N PRO A 177 5.98 -12.08 -24.32
CA PRO A 177 5.92 -10.63 -24.35
C PRO A 177 5.97 -10.14 -22.92
N LYS A 178 7.04 -9.42 -22.61
CA LYS A 178 7.21 -8.74 -21.35
C LYS A 178 6.39 -7.46 -21.36
N PHE A 179 5.14 -7.55 -20.91
CA PHE A 179 4.25 -6.39 -20.84
C PHE A 179 4.63 -5.45 -19.69
N LEU A 180 4.31 -4.18 -19.91
CA LEU A 180 4.28 -3.18 -18.85
C LEU A 180 2.93 -3.24 -18.18
N MET A 181 2.94 -3.09 -16.86
CA MET A 181 1.71 -2.91 -16.11
C MET A 181 1.52 -1.44 -15.77
N VAL A 182 0.30 -0.96 -15.86
CA VAL A 182 -0.09 0.39 -15.47
C VAL A 182 -1.20 0.25 -14.43
N MET A 183 -0.86 0.50 -13.17
CA MET A 183 -1.82 0.58 -12.08
C MET A 183 -2.29 2.01 -11.94
N VAL A 184 -3.56 2.25 -12.23
CA VAL A 184 -4.16 3.57 -12.16
C VAL A 184 -5.43 3.53 -11.33
N ASP A 185 -5.52 4.43 -10.37
CA ASP A 185 -6.72 4.68 -9.57
C ASP A 185 -6.84 6.19 -9.29
N ASN A 186 -8.07 6.70 -9.19
CA ASN A 186 -8.39 8.06 -8.73
C ASN A 186 -7.59 9.21 -9.39
N PHE A 187 -8.06 9.72 -10.53
CA PHE A 187 -7.50 10.96 -11.09
C PHE A 187 -8.03 12.21 -10.38
N ALA A 188 -7.14 12.93 -9.69
CA ALA A 188 -7.50 14.20 -9.04
C ALA A 188 -7.91 15.28 -10.07
N ASN A 189 -7.27 15.30 -11.24
CA ASN A 189 -7.63 16.15 -12.38
C ASN A 189 -7.71 15.29 -13.64
N VAL A 190 -8.91 14.77 -13.90
CA VAL A 190 -9.18 13.84 -15.01
C VAL A 190 -8.70 14.40 -16.34
N SER A 191 -9.07 15.64 -16.71
CA SER A 191 -8.73 16.20 -18.03
C SER A 191 -7.22 16.29 -18.28
N ARG A 192 -6.45 16.74 -17.29
CA ARG A 192 -4.99 16.83 -17.40
C ARG A 192 -4.34 15.44 -17.44
N GLN A 193 -4.81 14.53 -16.59
CA GLN A 193 -4.33 13.15 -16.55
C GLN A 193 -4.58 12.44 -17.88
N ILE A 194 -5.74 12.64 -18.50
CA ILE A 194 -6.06 12.08 -19.82
C ILE A 194 -5.02 12.50 -20.85
N GLU A 195 -4.64 13.78 -20.90
CA GLU A 195 -3.64 14.28 -21.86
C GLU A 195 -2.26 13.65 -21.61
N ILE A 196 -1.85 13.53 -20.35
CA ILE A 196 -0.57 12.91 -19.97
C ILE A 196 -0.55 11.44 -20.38
N TRP A 197 -1.61 10.69 -20.07
CA TRP A 197 -1.71 9.27 -20.41
C TRP A 197 -1.79 9.05 -21.93
N LYS A 198 -2.52 9.90 -22.67
CA LYS A 198 -2.52 9.84 -24.15
C LYS A 198 -1.12 9.99 -24.71
N LYS A 199 -0.42 11.08 -24.35
CA LYS A 199 0.97 11.30 -24.77
C LYS A 199 1.88 10.14 -24.37
N PHE A 200 1.68 9.58 -23.18
CA PHE A 200 2.42 8.43 -22.70
C PHE A 200 2.26 7.21 -23.63
N PHE A 201 1.03 6.79 -23.94
CA PHE A 201 0.79 5.63 -24.82
C PHE A 201 1.20 5.88 -26.27
N ASP A 202 0.95 7.08 -26.79
CA ASP A 202 1.33 7.49 -28.15
C ASP A 202 2.86 7.45 -28.36
N SER A 203 3.64 7.54 -27.28
CA SER A 203 5.10 7.51 -27.32
C SER A 203 5.68 6.08 -27.40
N PHE A 204 4.86 5.04 -27.24
CA PHE A 204 5.28 3.63 -27.41
C PHE A 204 4.87 3.08 -28.78
N HIS A 205 5.64 2.13 -29.30
CA HIS A 205 5.34 1.44 -30.56
C HIS A 205 5.38 -0.08 -30.38
N GLY A 206 4.22 -0.74 -30.52
CA GLY A 206 4.11 -2.20 -30.45
C GLY A 206 4.21 -2.76 -29.02
N GLN A 207 4.01 -1.92 -28.00
CA GLN A 207 4.09 -2.30 -26.61
C GLN A 207 2.77 -2.94 -26.14
N ARG A 208 2.89 -3.94 -25.26
CA ARG A 208 1.75 -4.55 -24.58
C ARG A 208 1.61 -3.99 -23.18
N PHE A 209 0.41 -3.59 -22.82
CA PHE A 209 0.05 -3.03 -21.52
C PHE A 209 -1.00 -3.87 -20.82
N VAL A 210 -0.81 -4.07 -19.52
CA VAL A 210 -1.87 -4.52 -18.61
C VAL A 210 -2.28 -3.33 -17.75
N ILE A 211 -3.50 -2.86 -17.94
CA ILE A 211 -4.08 -1.83 -17.07
C ILE A 211 -4.74 -2.52 -15.89
N TRP A 212 -4.40 -2.08 -14.69
CA TRP A 212 -5.06 -2.52 -13.48
C TRP A 212 -5.66 -1.33 -12.75
N SER A 213 -6.92 -1.48 -12.34
CA SER A 213 -7.57 -0.54 -11.45
C SER A 213 -8.34 -1.29 -10.37
N LYS A 214 -8.18 -0.82 -9.14
CA LYS A 214 -8.89 -1.32 -7.96
C LYS A 214 -10.32 -0.77 -7.90
N HIS A 215 -10.50 0.51 -8.26
CA HIS A 215 -11.72 1.28 -8.06
C HIS A 215 -12.22 1.96 -9.34
N ASP A 216 -12.21 1.27 -10.49
CA ASP A 216 -12.69 1.88 -11.75
C ASP A 216 -14.23 2.00 -11.78
N GLU A 217 -14.71 3.22 -11.55
CA GLU A 217 -16.12 3.61 -11.71
C GLU A 217 -16.49 3.95 -13.18
N GLY A 218 -15.60 3.69 -14.15
CA GLY A 218 -15.81 3.91 -15.59
C GLY A 218 -14.90 5.00 -16.17
N ILE A 219 -14.35 5.89 -15.35
CA ILE A 219 -13.47 6.99 -15.78
C ILE A 219 -12.21 6.46 -16.47
N ILE A 220 -11.61 5.41 -15.91
CA ILE A 220 -10.37 4.84 -16.44
C ILE A 220 -10.68 4.13 -17.75
N SER A 221 -11.79 3.41 -17.80
CA SER A 221 -12.26 2.78 -19.03
C SER A 221 -12.56 3.76 -20.15
N ASP A 222 -13.22 4.87 -19.85
CA ASP A 222 -13.51 5.93 -20.83
C ASP A 222 -12.23 6.61 -21.32
N LEU A 223 -11.28 6.84 -20.42
CA LEU A 223 -9.94 7.32 -20.79
C LEU A 223 -9.33 6.39 -21.82
N PHE A 224 -9.20 5.10 -21.50
CA PHE A 224 -8.54 4.12 -22.34
C PHE A 224 -9.28 3.81 -23.64
N ALA A 225 -10.60 3.94 -23.67
CA ALA A 225 -11.39 3.88 -24.91
C ALA A 225 -11.12 5.07 -25.85
N SER A 226 -10.61 6.19 -25.31
CA SER A 226 -10.34 7.42 -26.08
C SER A 226 -8.88 7.59 -26.52
N VAL A 227 -7.99 6.69 -26.09
CA VAL A 227 -6.57 6.68 -26.49
C VAL A 227 -6.46 5.93 -27.82
N ASP A 228 -5.83 6.55 -28.82
CA ASP A 228 -5.45 5.84 -30.04
C ASP A 228 -4.23 4.97 -29.72
N LEU A 229 -4.44 3.67 -29.56
CA LEU A 229 -3.37 2.76 -29.20
C LEU A 229 -2.40 2.50 -30.37
N GLY A 230 -2.75 2.86 -31.60
CA GLY A 230 -1.94 2.58 -32.78
C GLY A 230 -1.59 1.09 -32.89
N HIS A 231 -0.30 0.76 -32.71
CA HIS A 231 0.22 -0.61 -32.72
C HIS A 231 0.34 -1.25 -31.32
N ASN A 232 0.02 -0.52 -30.27
CA ASN A 232 0.06 -1.04 -28.89
C ASN A 232 -1.15 -1.93 -28.60
N GLU A 233 -0.96 -2.92 -27.73
CA GLU A 233 -2.03 -3.79 -27.25
C GLU A 233 -2.32 -3.49 -25.78
N LEU A 234 -3.59 -3.44 -25.41
CA LEU A 234 -4.02 -3.13 -24.05
C LEU A 234 -4.99 -4.20 -23.54
N PHE A 235 -4.70 -4.73 -22.35
CA PHE A 235 -5.62 -5.57 -21.60
C PHE A 235 -5.96 -4.90 -20.29
N MET A 236 -7.26 -4.71 -20.04
CA MET A 236 -7.74 -4.08 -18.82
C MET A 236 -8.27 -5.13 -17.86
N GLN A 237 -7.72 -5.15 -16.66
CA GLN A 237 -8.15 -5.98 -15.55
C GLN A 237 -8.63 -5.10 -14.40
N ARG A 238 -9.78 -5.45 -13.83
CA ARG A 238 -10.38 -4.72 -12.71
C ARG A 238 -10.50 -5.61 -11.48
N GLY A 239 -10.27 -5.03 -10.31
CA GLY A 239 -10.75 -5.59 -9.06
C GLY A 239 -9.71 -5.72 -7.96
N ALA A 240 -10.03 -6.58 -6.99
CA ALA A 240 -9.34 -6.70 -5.71
C ALA A 240 -8.72 -8.10 -5.49
N ASN A 241 -8.54 -8.88 -6.55
CA ASN A 241 -7.97 -10.23 -6.46
C ASN A 241 -6.43 -10.16 -6.29
N THR A 242 -5.96 -10.25 -5.06
CA THR A 242 -4.52 -10.15 -4.76
C THR A 242 -3.70 -11.31 -5.31
N LYS A 243 -4.27 -12.51 -5.46
CA LYS A 243 -3.56 -13.64 -6.05
C LYS A 243 -3.24 -13.37 -7.52
N GLU A 244 -4.21 -12.82 -8.24
CA GLU A 244 -4.05 -12.41 -9.63
C GLU A 244 -3.09 -11.24 -9.78
N LEU A 245 -3.15 -10.23 -8.90
CA LEU A 245 -2.17 -9.16 -8.91
C LEU A 245 -0.73 -9.67 -8.65
N LEU A 246 -0.56 -10.60 -7.70
CA LEU A 246 0.74 -11.24 -7.43
C LEU A 246 1.24 -12.05 -8.63
N TYR A 247 0.33 -12.73 -9.34
CA TYR A 247 0.69 -13.43 -10.56
C TYR A 247 1.15 -12.44 -11.64
N LEU A 248 0.44 -11.34 -11.88
CA LEU A 248 0.84 -10.29 -12.83
C LEU A 248 2.20 -9.69 -12.48
N PHE A 249 2.44 -9.36 -11.22
CA PHE A 249 3.74 -8.90 -10.73
C PHE A 249 4.90 -9.87 -11.00
N SER A 250 4.63 -11.17 -11.10
CA SER A 250 5.64 -12.15 -11.47
C SER A 250 5.99 -12.17 -12.97
N LYS A 251 5.14 -11.58 -13.82
CA LYS A 251 5.24 -11.62 -15.29
C LYS A 251 5.70 -10.29 -15.91
N VAL A 252 5.41 -9.17 -15.25
CA VAL A 252 5.70 -7.82 -15.77
C VAL A 252 7.19 -7.47 -15.71
N LYS A 253 7.61 -6.54 -16.57
CA LYS A 253 8.97 -5.94 -16.49
C LYS A 253 9.09 -4.76 -15.56
N GLY A 254 8.00 -4.05 -15.41
CA GLY A 254 7.89 -2.93 -14.51
C GLY A 254 6.45 -2.49 -14.42
N VAL A 255 6.17 -1.69 -13.40
CA VAL A 255 4.84 -1.17 -13.12
C VAL A 255 4.91 0.35 -13.13
N ILE A 256 4.05 0.98 -13.92
CA ILE A 256 3.75 2.40 -13.76
C ILE A 256 2.59 2.50 -12.77
N VAL A 257 2.71 3.33 -11.76
CA VAL A 257 1.67 3.56 -10.75
C VAL A 257 1.33 5.04 -10.68
N ASN A 258 0.12 5.44 -10.25
CA ASN A 258 -0.22 6.86 -10.06
C ASN A 258 -0.60 7.23 -8.61
N ASP A 259 -0.57 6.26 -7.70
CA ASP A 259 -0.98 6.44 -6.33
C ASP A 259 0.00 5.77 -5.35
N VAL A 260 -0.03 6.27 -4.11
CA VAL A 260 0.88 5.83 -3.03
C VAL A 260 0.61 4.39 -2.61
N TRP A 261 -0.63 3.91 -2.71
CA TRP A 261 -0.96 2.54 -2.33
C TRP A 261 -0.30 1.54 -3.29
N ALA A 262 -0.47 1.72 -4.60
CA ALA A 262 0.13 0.86 -5.60
C ALA A 262 1.67 0.93 -5.55
N GLU A 263 2.24 2.13 -5.36
CA GLU A 263 3.67 2.34 -5.16
C GLU A 263 4.22 1.53 -3.97
N ALA A 264 3.56 1.62 -2.81
CA ALA A 264 3.97 0.91 -1.60
C ALA A 264 3.87 -0.61 -1.75
N ILE A 265 2.84 -1.12 -2.41
CA ILE A 265 2.71 -2.56 -2.71
C ILE A 265 3.83 -3.02 -3.65
N CYS A 266 4.12 -2.29 -4.74
CA CYS A 266 5.21 -2.67 -5.64
C CYS A 266 6.57 -2.70 -4.91
N ASN A 267 6.84 -1.69 -4.09
CA ASN A 267 8.03 -1.65 -3.24
C ASN A 267 8.06 -2.80 -2.24
N TYR A 268 6.93 -3.17 -1.64
CA TYR A 268 6.90 -4.31 -0.72
C TYR A 268 7.18 -5.63 -1.44
N ILE A 269 6.58 -5.86 -2.60
CA ILE A 269 6.74 -7.10 -3.38
C ILE A 269 8.11 -7.18 -4.06
N GLY A 270 8.78 -6.04 -4.27
CA GLY A 270 10.05 -5.97 -5.00
C GLY A 270 9.85 -6.03 -6.51
N VAL A 271 8.85 -5.33 -7.01
CA VAL A 271 8.65 -5.09 -8.44
C VAL A 271 9.15 -3.70 -8.77
N ASP A 272 9.94 -3.57 -9.84
CA ASP A 272 10.43 -2.28 -10.31
C ASP A 272 9.22 -1.41 -10.69
N ALA A 273 9.09 -0.27 -10.02
CA ALA A 273 7.95 0.62 -10.19
C ALA A 273 8.38 2.06 -10.40
N LEU A 274 7.56 2.77 -11.17
CA LEU A 274 7.74 4.16 -11.53
C LEU A 274 6.43 4.92 -11.31
N SER A 275 6.45 5.84 -10.37
CA SER A 275 5.24 6.49 -9.88
C SER A 275 5.02 7.84 -10.52
N PHE A 276 3.85 8.03 -11.11
CA PHE A 276 3.42 9.23 -11.81
C PHE A 276 2.57 10.08 -10.87
N PHE A 277 3.07 11.25 -10.49
CA PHE A 277 2.38 12.17 -9.59
C PHE A 277 2.24 13.56 -10.20
N ASP A 278 1.15 14.24 -9.84
CA ASP A 278 0.93 15.66 -10.17
C ASP A 278 1.56 16.62 -9.15
N LYS A 279 1.88 16.11 -7.96
CA LYS A 279 2.35 16.90 -6.83
C LYS A 279 3.29 16.10 -5.92
N LYS A 280 4.17 16.80 -5.22
CA LYS A 280 5.18 16.18 -4.33
C LYS A 280 4.66 15.97 -2.91
N GLU A 281 3.63 16.71 -2.50
CA GLU A 281 3.09 16.64 -1.15
C GLU A 281 2.51 15.26 -0.85
N GLY A 282 2.93 14.68 0.28
CA GLY A 282 2.43 13.39 0.74
C GLY A 282 3.22 12.17 0.25
N TRP A 283 4.34 12.38 -0.44
CA TRP A 283 5.25 11.29 -0.78
C TRP A 283 5.75 10.59 0.48
N PRO A 284 5.51 9.27 0.65
CA PRO A 284 6.08 8.53 1.76
C PRO A 284 7.61 8.40 1.63
N SER A 285 8.25 8.23 2.78
CA SER A 285 9.70 8.08 2.90
C SER A 285 10.23 6.73 2.43
N TYR A 286 9.45 5.66 2.66
CA TYR A 286 9.86 4.26 2.46
C TYR A 286 11.22 3.94 3.10
N GLU A 287 11.43 4.44 4.31
CA GLU A 287 12.67 4.20 5.06
C GLU A 287 12.79 2.75 5.52
N TYR A 288 11.67 2.09 5.78
CA TYR A 288 11.65 0.71 6.25
C TYR A 288 11.35 -0.30 5.14
N PHE A 289 11.29 0.14 3.88
CA PHE A 289 11.17 -0.74 2.72
C PHE A 289 12.55 -0.95 2.11
N LYS A 290 12.80 -2.17 1.63
CA LYS A 290 14.07 -2.51 0.98
C LYS A 290 14.27 -1.74 -0.33
N TYR A 291 13.20 -1.55 -1.08
CA TYR A 291 13.22 -0.88 -2.38
C TYR A 291 12.66 0.53 -2.25
N ARG A 292 13.21 1.45 -3.05
CA ARG A 292 12.73 2.83 -3.16
C ARG A 292 12.16 3.04 -4.56
N PRO A 293 11.00 3.68 -4.68
CA PRO A 293 10.40 3.91 -5.97
C PRO A 293 11.15 5.02 -6.69
N GLN A 294 11.13 4.94 -8.00
CA GLN A 294 11.44 6.07 -8.86
C GLN A 294 10.15 6.85 -9.08
N ARG A 295 10.24 8.17 -9.15
CA ARG A 295 9.05 9.03 -9.24
C ARG A 295 9.15 10.01 -10.39
N VAL A 296 8.01 10.35 -10.94
CA VAL A 296 7.83 11.30 -12.04
C VAL A 296 6.83 12.32 -11.56
N LEU A 297 7.24 13.58 -11.58
CA LEU A 297 6.40 14.70 -11.23
C LEU A 297 6.04 15.47 -12.50
N PHE A 298 4.75 15.57 -12.79
CA PHE A 298 4.23 16.39 -13.87
C PHE A 298 3.91 17.79 -13.33
N ASN A 299 4.70 18.78 -13.70
CA ASN A 299 4.50 20.16 -13.27
C ASN A 299 3.44 20.87 -14.12
N ALA A 300 2.81 21.89 -13.53
CA ALA A 300 1.73 22.64 -14.18
C ALA A 300 2.18 23.40 -15.44
N ASP A 301 3.47 23.71 -15.56
CA ASP A 301 4.08 24.34 -16.74
C ASP A 301 4.39 23.35 -17.88
N GLY A 302 4.06 22.07 -17.69
CA GLY A 302 4.32 21.00 -18.65
C GLY A 302 5.70 20.36 -18.53
N THR A 303 6.56 20.82 -17.62
CA THR A 303 7.85 20.15 -17.35
C THR A 303 7.65 18.82 -16.63
N ILE A 304 8.49 17.84 -16.96
CA ILE A 304 8.49 16.51 -16.33
C ILE A 304 9.76 16.40 -15.49
N GLN A 305 9.63 16.13 -14.19
CA GLN A 305 10.78 15.87 -13.34
C GLN A 305 10.84 14.40 -12.97
N TYR A 306 11.96 13.76 -13.29
CA TYR A 306 12.25 12.38 -12.94
C TYR A 306 13.17 12.34 -11.71
N HIS A 307 12.65 11.79 -10.62
CA HIS A 307 13.28 11.70 -9.30
C HIS A 307 13.76 10.28 -9.07
N VAL A 308 15.07 10.12 -8.88
CA VAL A 308 15.72 8.85 -8.51
C VAL A 308 16.56 9.08 -7.27
N MET A 309 16.11 8.56 -6.14
CA MET A 309 16.72 8.84 -4.85
C MET A 309 16.82 10.36 -4.60
N ASP A 310 18.04 10.90 -4.54
CA ASP A 310 18.31 12.32 -4.32
C ASP A 310 18.61 13.08 -5.64
N GLU A 311 18.65 12.38 -6.77
CA GLU A 311 18.83 12.99 -8.10
C GLU A 311 17.50 13.42 -8.71
N VAL A 312 17.49 14.61 -9.29
CA VAL A 312 16.37 15.13 -10.08
C VAL A 312 16.85 15.41 -11.48
N ARG A 313 16.18 14.83 -12.47
CA ARG A 313 16.43 15.09 -13.90
C ARG A 313 15.20 15.76 -14.50
N GLU A 314 15.42 16.83 -15.23
CA GLU A 314 14.35 17.49 -15.97
C GLU A 314 14.25 16.90 -17.37
N MET A 315 13.03 16.54 -17.76
CA MET A 315 12.66 16.07 -19.08
C MET A 315 11.67 17.07 -19.67
N LYS A 316 11.87 17.39 -20.95
CA LYS A 316 11.04 18.36 -21.67
C LYS A 316 9.91 17.69 -22.44
N GLU A 317 10.06 16.41 -22.76
CA GLU A 317 9.17 15.67 -23.65
C GLU A 317 8.87 14.28 -23.11
N MET A 318 7.68 13.76 -23.40
CA MET A 318 7.26 12.42 -22.99
C MET A 318 8.14 11.31 -23.59
N ASN A 319 8.67 11.51 -24.80
CA ASN A 319 9.58 10.54 -25.43
C ASN A 319 10.84 10.29 -24.59
N GLN A 320 11.41 11.32 -23.96
CA GLN A 320 12.56 11.17 -23.07
C GLN A 320 12.22 10.33 -21.83
N MET A 321 10.97 10.45 -21.37
CA MET A 321 10.46 9.68 -20.24
C MET A 321 10.26 8.20 -20.64
N VAL A 322 9.75 7.93 -21.84
CA VAL A 322 9.61 6.57 -22.38
C VAL A 322 10.97 5.92 -22.63
N ASP A 323 11.95 6.66 -23.14
CA ASP A 323 13.33 6.16 -23.28
C ASP A 323 13.89 5.74 -21.92
N GLN A 324 13.65 6.53 -20.88
CA GLN A 324 14.06 6.19 -19.51
C GLN A 324 13.33 4.94 -18.99
N ILE A 325 12.05 4.74 -19.34
CA ILE A 325 11.29 3.53 -18.99
C ILE A 325 11.88 2.29 -19.67
N HIS A 326 12.21 2.38 -20.96
CA HIS A 326 12.88 1.29 -21.68
C HIS A 326 14.20 0.91 -21.02
N LEU A 327 15.00 1.89 -20.60
CA LEU A 327 16.24 1.67 -19.87
C LEU A 327 16.01 1.01 -18.51
N ASN A 328 15.04 1.49 -17.74
CA ASN A 328 14.76 1.01 -16.38
C ASN A 328 14.23 -0.42 -16.38
N PHE A 329 13.27 -0.70 -17.26
CA PHE A 329 12.57 -1.98 -17.29
C PHE A 329 13.16 -2.97 -18.30
N LYS A 330 14.18 -2.57 -19.07
CA LYS A 330 14.87 -3.41 -20.06
C LYS A 330 13.87 -4.02 -21.06
N LEU A 331 13.09 -3.14 -21.67
CA LEU A 331 12.07 -3.48 -22.67
C LEU A 331 12.67 -3.76 -24.04
#